data_AF-A0A969Z8S6-F1
#
_entry.id   AF-A0A969Z8S6-F1
#
_cell.length_a   1.000
_cell.length_b   1.000
_cell.length_c   1.000
_cell.angle_alpha   90.00
_cell.angle_beta   90.00
_cell.angle_gamma   90.00
#
_symmetry.space_group_name_H-M   'P 1'
#
loop_
_entity.id
_entity.type
_entity.pdbx_description
1 polymer ?
#
loop_
_entity_poly.entity_id
_entity_poly.type
_entity_poly.pdbx_seq_one_letter_code
_entity_poly.pdbx_strand_id
1 'polypeptide(L)'
;MNKTWHISRREFLRHAGLLITGTAIASSIPLSACRNNTEGTETATTFQTETLSTDVIYSPDTLKENRIPPGQREVQACPILHEGAIPQIDHSEWTFTISGLVENKNALTHSEFMALPTVKVFSDVHCVTGWTKLNNLWEGVSSREIADLAKVKSEAKFVIVKSDYRKYSANMTLEDFLKEDVLFAVKHDGLNLTDAHGAPARLVVPSLYFWKSVKWVTGIEFTDRDRPGFWEVFGYNNHGDPWKEERY
;
A
#
# COMPACT_ATOMS: atom_id res chain seq x y z
N MET A 1 18.64 -14.18 30.25
CA MET A 1 18.63 -12.77 30.69
C MET A 1 18.01 -11.95 29.57
N ASN A 2 16.70 -11.69 29.67
CA ASN A 2 15.93 -10.95 28.68
C ASN A 2 16.17 -9.45 28.87
N LYS A 3 16.71 -8.78 27.84
CA LYS A 3 16.70 -7.31 27.76
C LYS A 3 15.55 -6.90 26.85
N THR A 4 14.43 -6.53 27.47
CA THR A 4 13.32 -5.83 26.83
C THR A 4 13.78 -4.42 26.49
N TRP A 5 13.87 -4.10 25.19
CA TRP A 5 14.07 -2.74 24.73
C TRP A 5 12.71 -2.03 24.68
N HIS A 6 12.42 -1.23 25.70
CA HIS A 6 11.33 -0.26 25.65
C HIS A 6 11.85 1.01 24.96
N ILE A 7 11.48 1.21 23.71
CA ILE A 7 11.63 2.51 23.04
C ILE A 7 10.35 3.30 23.28
N SER A 8 10.47 4.47 23.89
CA SER A 8 9.30 5.31 24.19
C SER A 8 8.84 6.09 22.96
N ARG A 9 7.52 6.36 22.87
CA ARG A 9 6.84 7.10 21.77
C ARG A 9 7.48 8.46 21.40
N ARG A 10 8.34 9.03 22.24
CA ARG A 10 9.00 10.33 22.02
C ARG A 10 10.33 10.25 21.26
N GLU A 11 10.97 9.08 21.16
CA GLU A 11 12.27 8.94 20.48
C GLU A 11 12.15 8.80 18.95
N PHE A 12 11.04 8.24 18.45
CA PHE A 12 10.81 8.07 17.01
C PHE A 12 10.66 9.42 16.27
N LEU A 13 10.05 10.42 16.90
CA LEU A 13 9.78 11.73 16.27
C LEU A 13 11.02 12.64 16.16
N ARG A 14 12.16 12.32 16.79
CA ARG A 14 13.37 13.16 16.74
C ARG A 14 14.30 12.86 15.55
N HIS A 15 14.14 11.72 14.87
CA HIS A 15 15.03 11.33 13.76
C HIS A 15 14.50 11.69 12.36
N ALA A 16 13.34 12.35 12.27
CA ALA A 16 12.73 12.77 11.00
C ALA A 16 12.86 14.29 10.69
N GLY A 17 13.67 15.03 11.44
CA GLY A 17 13.85 16.47 11.23
C GLY A 17 14.94 16.79 10.21
N LEU A 18 14.55 17.04 8.96
CA LEU A 18 15.42 17.58 7.91
C LEU A 18 15.63 19.10 8.12
N LEU A 19 16.89 19.54 8.16
CA LEU A 19 17.30 20.96 8.12
C LEU A 19 17.12 21.50 6.70
N ILE A 20 16.24 22.49 6.52
CA ILE A 20 16.20 23.34 5.31
C ILE A 20 16.73 24.72 5.71
N THR A 21 17.97 25.03 5.33
CA THR A 21 18.49 26.40 5.35
C THR A 21 18.26 27.03 3.98
N GLY A 22 17.24 27.88 3.87
CA GLY A 22 16.98 28.68 2.68
C GLY A 22 17.44 30.13 2.88
N THR A 23 18.51 30.53 2.20
CA THR A 23 18.96 31.92 2.08
C THR A 23 18.19 32.62 0.96
N ALA A 24 17.52 33.72 1.30
CA ALA A 24 16.82 34.58 0.35
C ALA A 24 17.82 35.50 -0.39
N ILE A 25 17.67 35.61 -1.72
CA ILE A 25 18.23 36.72 -2.49
C ILE A 25 17.09 37.31 -3.33
N ALA A 26 16.72 38.54 -3.00
CA ALA A 26 15.77 39.35 -3.73
C ALA A 26 16.45 39.98 -4.95
N SER A 27 15.82 39.89 -6.12
CA SER A 27 16.14 40.74 -7.26
C SER A 27 14.87 41.38 -7.80
N SER A 28 14.89 42.71 -7.78
CA SER A 28 13.85 43.65 -8.19
C SER A 28 13.94 43.96 -9.68
N ILE A 29 12.83 43.81 -10.42
CA ILE A 29 12.65 44.37 -11.78
C ILE A 29 11.19 44.89 -11.89
N PRO A 30 10.95 46.07 -12.50
CA PRO A 30 9.84 46.94 -12.12
C PRO A 30 8.53 46.69 -12.84
N LEU A 31 7.44 47.10 -12.16
CA LEU A 31 6.12 47.38 -12.74
C LEU A 31 6.23 48.43 -13.84
N SER A 32 5.68 48.15 -15.01
CA SER A 32 5.02 49.18 -15.81
C SER A 32 3.95 48.58 -16.72
N ALA A 33 2.91 49.38 -16.90
CA ALA A 33 1.58 48.99 -17.30
C ALA A 33 1.42 48.73 -18.81
N CYS A 34 0.56 47.78 -19.14
CA CYS A 34 -0.34 47.90 -20.29
C CYS A 34 -1.72 47.39 -19.88
N ARG A 35 -2.64 48.35 -19.75
CA ARG A 35 -4.07 48.17 -19.55
C ARG A 35 -4.70 48.02 -20.93
N ASN A 36 -5.59 47.05 -21.13
CA ASN A 36 -6.86 47.22 -21.85
C ASN A 36 -7.78 46.00 -21.69
N ASN A 37 -9.05 46.34 -21.48
CA ASN A 37 -10.22 45.48 -21.27
C ASN A 37 -10.42 44.42 -22.36
N THR A 38 -10.93 43.24 -22.01
CA THR A 38 -12.26 42.79 -22.48
C THR A 38 -12.76 41.59 -21.65
N GLU A 39 -14.06 41.58 -21.45
CA GLU A 39 -14.85 40.58 -20.75
C GLU A 39 -14.68 39.19 -21.37
N GLY A 40 -14.53 38.18 -20.52
CA GLY A 40 -14.50 36.78 -20.92
C GLY A 40 -14.94 35.94 -19.73
N THR A 41 -16.21 35.57 -19.74
CA THR A 41 -16.90 34.60 -18.89
C THR A 41 -15.98 33.45 -18.45
N GLU A 42 -15.87 33.27 -17.13
CA GLU A 42 -15.40 32.04 -16.50
C GLU A 42 -16.28 30.87 -16.95
N THR A 43 -15.81 30.11 -17.93
CA THR A 43 -16.34 28.78 -18.18
C THR A 43 -15.64 27.82 -17.23
N ALA A 44 -16.40 27.37 -16.24
CA ALA A 44 -16.08 26.21 -15.42
C ALA A 44 -15.54 25.09 -16.33
N THR A 45 -14.28 24.71 -16.07
CA THR A 45 -13.65 23.61 -16.78
C THR A 45 -14.33 22.33 -16.30
N THR A 46 -15.30 21.88 -17.08
CA THR A 46 -15.96 20.58 -16.95
C THR A 46 -14.89 19.50 -16.85
N PHE A 47 -14.85 18.77 -15.73
CA PHE A 47 -14.10 17.53 -15.60
C PHE A 47 -14.53 16.60 -16.74
N GLN A 48 -13.66 16.40 -17.72
CA GLN A 48 -13.88 15.37 -18.72
C GLN A 48 -13.76 14.03 -18.00
N THR A 49 -14.86 13.28 -17.96
CA THR A 49 -14.87 11.88 -17.60
C THR A 49 -13.98 11.14 -18.59
N GLU A 50 -12.69 10.99 -18.28
CA GLU A 50 -11.85 10.02 -18.96
C GLU A 50 -12.59 8.69 -18.88
N THR A 51 -12.90 8.11 -20.04
CA THR A 51 -13.56 6.81 -20.13
C THR A 51 -12.68 5.78 -19.42
N LEU A 52 -13.11 5.33 -18.25
CA LEU A 52 -12.44 4.31 -17.46
C LEU A 52 -12.13 3.11 -18.37
N SER A 53 -10.85 2.74 -18.45
CA SER A 53 -10.44 1.54 -19.20
C SER A 53 -11.11 0.30 -18.62
N THR A 54 -11.64 -0.57 -19.48
CA THR A 54 -12.30 -1.84 -19.10
C THR A 54 -11.35 -2.85 -18.47
N ASP A 55 -10.04 -2.67 -18.66
CA ASP A 55 -9.02 -3.65 -18.27
C ASP A 55 -8.37 -3.28 -16.92
N VAL A 56 -8.94 -2.29 -16.22
CA VAL A 56 -8.46 -1.77 -14.95
C VAL A 56 -9.56 -1.89 -13.92
N ILE A 57 -9.23 -2.51 -12.78
CA ILE A 57 -10.09 -2.56 -11.61
C ILE A 57 -9.92 -1.23 -10.87
N TYR A 58 -11.01 -0.50 -10.65
CA TYR A 58 -11.00 0.74 -9.89
C TYR A 58 -11.42 0.48 -8.46
N SER A 59 -10.51 0.74 -7.52
CA SER A 59 -10.81 0.63 -6.09
C SER A 59 -11.95 1.57 -5.70
N PRO A 60 -12.90 1.17 -4.84
CA PRO A 60 -14.06 1.98 -4.48
C PRO A 60 -13.72 3.39 -3.98
N ASP A 61 -12.58 3.56 -3.30
CA ASP A 61 -12.14 4.87 -2.79
C ASP A 61 -11.84 5.86 -3.91
N THR A 62 -11.43 5.39 -5.09
CA THR A 62 -11.15 6.25 -6.25
C THR A 62 -12.41 6.85 -6.87
N LEU A 63 -13.58 6.29 -6.56
CA LEU A 63 -14.89 6.71 -7.08
C LEU A 63 -15.62 7.68 -6.13
N LYS A 64 -15.04 7.97 -4.96
CA LYS A 64 -15.61 8.92 -4.00
C LYS A 64 -15.37 10.36 -4.44
N GLU A 65 -16.31 11.25 -4.11
CA GLU A 65 -16.14 12.69 -4.31
C GLU A 65 -14.98 13.23 -3.46
N ASN A 66 -14.95 12.88 -2.17
CA ASN A 66 -13.79 13.09 -1.30
C ASN A 66 -13.03 11.78 -1.15
N ARG A 67 -11.80 11.75 -1.65
CA ARG A 67 -10.89 10.58 -1.67
C ARG A 67 -9.86 10.59 -0.54
N ILE A 68 -9.87 11.62 0.31
CA ILE A 68 -8.92 11.77 1.42
C ILE A 68 -9.65 11.50 2.74
N PRO A 69 -9.30 10.40 3.45
CA PRO A 69 -9.88 10.10 4.75
C PRO A 69 -9.57 11.17 5.82
N PRO A 70 -10.36 11.23 6.90
CA PRO A 70 -10.11 12.15 8.01
C PRO A 70 -8.68 12.05 8.57
N GLY A 71 -8.09 13.19 8.92
CA GLY A 71 -6.74 13.27 9.48
C GLY A 71 -5.60 12.95 8.50
N GLN A 72 -5.87 12.95 7.19
CA GLN A 72 -4.87 12.70 6.15
C GLN A 72 -4.59 13.97 5.33
N ARG A 73 -3.37 14.06 4.79
CA ARG A 73 -2.99 15.03 3.76
C ARG A 73 -2.54 14.33 2.48
N GLU A 74 -2.83 14.90 1.32
CA GLU A 74 -2.32 14.37 0.07
C GLU A 74 -0.79 14.52 -0.01
N VAL A 75 -0.12 13.52 -0.58
CA VAL A 75 1.29 13.59 -0.98
C VAL A 75 1.45 13.22 -2.44
N GLN A 76 2.38 13.90 -3.12
CA GLN A 76 2.62 13.68 -4.55
C GLN A 76 3.40 12.40 -4.83
N ALA A 77 4.43 12.11 -4.03
CA ALA A 77 5.23 10.89 -4.13
C ALA A 77 4.85 9.90 -3.01
N CYS A 78 4.86 8.61 -3.31
CA CYS A 78 4.67 7.55 -2.32
C CYS A 78 5.88 7.54 -1.36
N PRO A 79 5.72 7.89 -0.08
CA PRO A 79 6.85 7.92 0.85
C PRO A 79 7.40 6.52 1.09
N ILE A 80 8.74 6.40 1.10
CA ILE A 80 9.42 5.16 1.46
C ILE A 80 9.40 5.03 2.98
N LEU A 81 8.45 4.24 3.49
CA LEU A 81 8.38 3.83 4.89
C LEU A 81 8.61 2.32 4.97
N HIS A 82 9.53 1.91 5.83
CA HIS A 82 9.81 0.52 6.16
C HIS A 82 10.44 0.43 7.55
N GLU A 83 10.18 -0.69 8.23
CA GLU A 83 10.83 -1.02 9.49
C GLU A 83 12.19 -1.68 9.20
N GLY A 84 13.28 -1.05 9.65
CA GLY A 84 14.65 -1.54 9.43
C GLY A 84 15.23 -1.23 8.05
N ALA A 85 16.32 -1.90 7.68
CA ALA A 85 16.98 -1.69 6.39
C ALA A 85 16.31 -2.47 5.24
N ILE A 86 16.35 -1.90 4.04
CA ILE A 86 15.89 -2.51 2.79
C ILE A 86 16.69 -3.82 2.57
N PRO A 87 16.04 -4.99 2.47
CA PRO A 87 16.73 -6.24 2.18
C PRO A 87 17.27 -6.23 0.75
N GLN A 88 18.41 -6.88 0.56
CA GLN A 88 18.89 -7.25 -0.78
C GLN A 88 18.39 -8.67 -1.03
N ILE A 89 17.42 -8.80 -1.93
CA ILE A 89 16.75 -10.06 -2.21
C ILE A 89 17.33 -10.63 -3.50
N ASP A 90 17.91 -11.81 -3.42
CA ASP A 90 18.17 -12.60 -4.62
C ASP A 90 16.84 -13.22 -5.08
N HIS A 91 16.33 -12.76 -6.23
CA HIS A 91 15.06 -13.22 -6.76
C HIS A 91 15.09 -14.72 -7.10
N SER A 92 16.26 -15.33 -7.35
CA SER A 92 16.36 -16.76 -7.64
C SER A 92 16.12 -17.63 -6.40
N GLU A 93 16.36 -17.09 -5.21
CA GLU A 93 16.13 -17.75 -3.92
C GLU A 93 14.80 -17.34 -3.28
N TRP A 94 14.08 -16.38 -3.87
CA TRP A 94 12.79 -15.93 -3.37
C TRP A 94 11.70 -16.97 -3.66
N THR A 95 10.88 -17.22 -2.63
CA THR A 95 9.72 -18.09 -2.72
C THR A 95 8.49 -17.45 -2.08
N PHE A 96 7.32 -17.72 -2.67
CA PHE A 96 6.01 -17.35 -2.14
C PHE A 96 5.29 -18.58 -1.62
N THR A 97 5.16 -18.69 -0.29
CA THR A 97 4.55 -19.86 0.36
C THR A 97 3.06 -19.63 0.63
N ILE A 98 2.22 -20.60 0.28
CA ILE A 98 0.78 -20.64 0.57
C ILE A 98 0.52 -21.79 1.54
N SER A 99 -0.14 -21.50 2.66
CA SER A 99 -0.28 -22.46 3.77
C SER A 99 -1.57 -22.28 4.57
N GLY A 100 -1.76 -23.12 5.59
CA GLY A 100 -2.91 -23.09 6.47
C GLY A 100 -4.09 -23.92 5.98
N LEU A 101 -5.29 -23.36 6.07
CA LEU A 101 -6.59 -23.95 5.69
C LEU A 101 -6.81 -23.93 4.17
N VAL A 102 -6.01 -24.70 3.45
CA VAL A 102 -6.02 -24.83 1.99
C VAL A 102 -5.96 -26.29 1.59
N GLU A 103 -6.46 -26.66 0.40
CA GLU A 103 -6.25 -28.01 -0.15
C GLU A 103 -4.85 -28.12 -0.76
N ASN A 104 -4.39 -27.08 -1.46
CA ASN A 104 -3.10 -27.04 -2.15
C ASN A 104 -2.11 -26.16 -1.41
N LYS A 105 -1.21 -26.77 -0.64
CA LYS A 105 -0.04 -26.05 -0.10
C LYS A 105 1.01 -25.93 -1.19
N ASN A 106 1.41 -24.71 -1.49
CA ASN A 106 2.36 -24.42 -2.57
C ASN A 106 3.50 -23.54 -2.06
N ALA A 107 4.68 -23.69 -2.64
CA ALA A 107 5.78 -22.75 -2.52
C ALA A 107 6.22 -22.41 -3.94
N LEU A 108 5.80 -21.24 -4.42
CA LEU A 108 6.10 -20.80 -5.78
C LEU A 108 7.47 -20.15 -5.80
N THR A 109 8.33 -20.57 -6.73
CA THR A 109 9.53 -19.83 -7.08
C THR A 109 9.17 -18.47 -7.68
N HIS A 110 10.13 -17.55 -7.72
CA HIS A 110 9.93 -16.26 -8.39
C HIS A 110 9.45 -16.41 -9.84
N SER A 111 10.02 -17.34 -10.62
CA SER A 111 9.58 -17.59 -11.99
C SER A 111 8.15 -18.10 -12.09
N GLU A 112 7.74 -19.00 -11.19
CA GLU A 112 6.37 -19.54 -11.18
C GLU A 112 5.35 -18.47 -10.77
N PHE A 113 5.68 -17.64 -9.77
CA PHE A 113 4.83 -16.54 -9.35
C PHE A 113 4.64 -15.51 -10.46
N MET A 114 5.72 -15.15 -11.16
CA MET A 114 5.67 -14.20 -12.28
C MET A 114 4.95 -14.74 -13.52
N ALA A 115 4.72 -16.06 -13.60
CA ALA A 115 3.96 -16.69 -14.66
C ALA A 115 2.43 -16.72 -14.40
N LEU A 116 1.99 -16.35 -13.20
CA LEU A 116 0.56 -16.28 -12.86
C LEU A 116 -0.13 -15.12 -13.62
N PRO A 117 -1.44 -15.23 -13.88
CA PRO A 117 -2.21 -14.13 -14.46
C PRO A 117 -2.13 -12.86 -13.62
N THR A 118 -1.94 -11.72 -14.29
CA THR A 118 -1.89 -10.40 -13.64
C THR A 118 -3.12 -9.57 -13.94
N VAL A 119 -3.46 -8.70 -12.99
CA VAL A 119 -4.52 -7.69 -13.10
C VAL A 119 -3.92 -6.30 -12.86
N LYS A 120 -4.64 -5.26 -13.31
CA LYS A 120 -4.32 -3.86 -13.01
C LYS A 120 -5.35 -3.30 -12.05
N VAL A 121 -4.87 -2.67 -10.98
CA VAL A 121 -5.71 -2.03 -9.97
C VAL A 121 -5.31 -0.56 -9.84
N PHE A 122 -6.26 0.33 -10.15
CA PHE A 122 -6.13 1.75 -9.87
C PHE A 122 -6.71 2.06 -8.49
N SER A 123 -5.87 2.57 -7.59
CA SER A 123 -6.23 2.75 -6.18
C SER A 123 -5.57 3.96 -5.53
N ASP A 124 -6.16 4.38 -4.42
CA ASP A 124 -5.54 5.29 -3.47
C ASP A 124 -4.91 4.50 -2.33
N VAL A 125 -3.90 5.10 -1.72
CA VAL A 125 -3.17 4.51 -0.59
C VAL A 125 -3.23 5.46 0.58
N HIS A 126 -3.63 4.94 1.74
CA HIS A 126 -3.77 5.70 2.97
C HIS A 126 -2.80 5.20 4.03
N CYS A 127 -1.90 6.05 4.52
CA CYS A 127 -0.97 5.70 5.58
C CYS A 127 -1.43 6.21 6.94
N VAL A 128 -1.25 5.36 7.95
CA VAL A 128 -1.52 5.66 9.36
C VAL A 128 -0.75 6.87 9.91
N THR A 129 0.33 7.29 9.25
CA THR A 129 1.11 8.48 9.64
C THR A 129 0.56 9.79 9.08
N GLY A 130 -0.66 9.79 8.55
CA GLY A 130 -1.38 11.02 8.19
C GLY A 130 -1.22 11.45 6.74
N TRP A 131 -0.87 10.54 5.82
CA TRP A 131 -0.75 10.88 4.40
C TRP A 131 -1.51 9.93 3.49
N THR A 132 -2.05 10.48 2.40
CA THR A 132 -2.73 9.76 1.32
C THR A 132 -2.00 10.00 0.01
N LYS A 133 -1.70 8.94 -0.74
CA LYS A 133 -1.21 9.04 -2.11
C LYS A 133 -2.34 8.67 -3.05
N LEU A 134 -2.76 9.62 -3.87
CA LEU A 134 -3.80 9.38 -4.88
C LEU A 134 -3.21 8.83 -6.18
N ASN A 135 -4.07 8.15 -6.95
CA ASN A 135 -3.84 7.76 -8.35
C ASN A 135 -2.64 6.82 -8.52
N ASN A 136 -2.70 5.64 -7.91
CA ASN A 136 -1.67 4.62 -8.04
C ASN A 136 -2.18 3.49 -8.95
N LEU A 137 -1.44 3.18 -10.00
CA LEU A 137 -1.72 2.01 -10.84
C LEU A 137 -0.80 0.85 -10.43
N TRP A 138 -1.37 -0.16 -9.81
CA TRP A 138 -0.66 -1.39 -9.46
C TRP A 138 -0.91 -2.47 -10.51
N GLU A 139 0.09 -3.31 -10.77
CA GLU A 139 -0.06 -4.50 -11.61
C GLU A 139 0.60 -5.69 -10.90
N GLY A 140 -0.10 -6.83 -10.90
CA GLY A 140 0.37 -8.05 -10.23
C GLY A 140 -0.73 -9.11 -10.11
N VAL A 141 -0.48 -10.11 -9.27
CA VAL A 141 -1.37 -11.28 -9.15
C VAL A 141 -2.49 -10.95 -8.16
N SER A 142 -3.75 -11.16 -8.55
CA SER A 142 -4.88 -10.88 -7.65
C SER A 142 -4.85 -11.80 -6.43
N SER A 143 -5.32 -11.33 -5.27
CA SER A 143 -5.44 -12.18 -4.08
C SER A 143 -6.43 -13.33 -4.28
N ARG A 144 -7.46 -13.14 -5.12
CA ARG A 144 -8.41 -14.19 -5.50
C ARG A 144 -7.73 -15.30 -6.29
N GLU A 145 -6.88 -14.96 -7.25
CA GLU A 145 -6.10 -15.95 -8.01
C GLU A 145 -5.26 -16.82 -7.07
N ILE A 146 -4.62 -16.20 -6.07
CA ILE A 146 -3.85 -16.93 -5.06
C ILE A 146 -4.77 -17.84 -4.20
N ALA A 147 -5.94 -17.36 -3.81
CA ALA A 147 -6.91 -18.14 -3.04
C ALA A 147 -7.48 -19.32 -3.84
N ASP A 148 -7.76 -19.11 -5.13
CA ASP A 148 -8.28 -20.12 -6.05
C ASP A 148 -7.22 -21.20 -6.33
N LEU A 149 -5.96 -20.80 -6.58
CA LEU A 149 -4.83 -21.71 -6.70
C LEU A 149 -4.65 -22.59 -5.46
N ALA A 150 -4.81 -21.99 -4.27
CA ALA A 150 -4.71 -22.66 -2.99
C ALA A 150 -5.89 -23.61 -2.71
N LYS A 151 -7.05 -23.36 -3.33
CA LYS A 151 -8.35 -23.93 -2.94
C LYS A 151 -8.58 -23.75 -1.44
N VAL A 152 -8.80 -22.50 -1.03
CA VAL A 152 -9.05 -22.13 0.37
C VAL A 152 -10.27 -22.89 0.90
N LYS A 153 -10.11 -23.49 2.09
CA LYS A 153 -11.18 -24.24 2.75
C LYS A 153 -12.22 -23.30 3.36
N SER A 154 -13.47 -23.75 3.44
CA SER A 154 -14.61 -22.99 3.97
C SER A 154 -14.45 -22.52 5.42
N GLU A 155 -13.58 -23.19 6.19
CA GLU A 155 -13.28 -22.90 7.59
C GLU A 155 -12.35 -21.69 7.75
N ALA A 156 -11.67 -21.26 6.68
CA ALA A 156 -10.81 -20.08 6.71
C ALA A 156 -11.65 -18.80 6.89
N LYS A 157 -11.21 -17.95 7.81
CA LYS A 157 -11.85 -16.66 8.15
C LYS A 157 -10.87 -15.49 8.12
N PHE A 158 -9.57 -15.76 8.24
CA PHE A 158 -8.52 -14.76 8.30
C PHE A 158 -7.33 -15.17 7.44
N VAL A 159 -6.57 -14.17 7.02
CA VAL A 159 -5.31 -14.34 6.28
C VAL A 159 -4.20 -13.63 7.03
N ILE A 160 -3.11 -14.35 7.27
CA ILE A 160 -1.87 -13.79 7.81
C ILE A 160 -0.86 -13.71 6.67
N VAL A 161 -0.50 -12.49 6.30
CA VAL A 161 0.47 -12.22 5.23
C VAL A 161 1.80 -11.92 5.89
N LYS A 162 2.88 -12.54 5.40
CA LYS A 162 4.19 -12.48 6.05
C LYS A 162 5.30 -12.09 5.08
N SER A 163 6.30 -11.46 5.68
CA SER A 163 7.64 -11.30 5.12
C SER A 163 8.63 -11.91 6.10
N ASP A 164 9.40 -12.90 5.66
CA ASP A 164 10.49 -13.45 6.47
C ASP A 164 11.59 -12.39 6.71
N TYR A 165 11.66 -11.37 5.85
CA TYR A 165 12.46 -10.19 6.08
C TYR A 165 11.84 -9.36 7.20
N ARG A 166 12.63 -9.11 8.25
CA ARG A 166 12.23 -8.34 9.45
C ARG A 166 11.11 -8.99 10.26
N LYS A 167 10.71 -10.24 9.96
CA LYS A 167 9.60 -10.94 10.61
C LYS A 167 8.31 -10.10 10.60
N TYR A 168 8.09 -9.37 9.51
CA TYR A 168 6.92 -8.53 9.38
C TYR A 168 5.71 -9.38 9.02
N SER A 169 4.57 -9.03 9.59
CA SER A 169 3.29 -9.66 9.22
C SER A 169 2.15 -8.67 9.37
N ALA A 170 1.06 -8.94 8.65
CA ALA A 170 -0.21 -8.26 8.82
C ALA A 170 -1.34 -9.29 8.74
N ASN A 171 -2.32 -9.12 9.61
CA ASN A 171 -3.55 -9.91 9.60
C ASN A 171 -4.69 -9.13 8.95
N MET A 172 -5.62 -9.84 8.32
CA MET A 172 -6.87 -9.29 7.81
C MET A 172 -7.94 -10.37 7.74
N THR A 173 -9.20 -9.95 7.64
CA THR A 173 -10.29 -10.89 7.38
C THR A 173 -10.13 -11.51 5.99
N LEU A 174 -10.65 -12.72 5.81
CA LEU A 174 -10.69 -13.34 4.49
C LEU A 174 -11.55 -12.50 3.52
N GLU A 175 -12.58 -11.84 4.02
CA GLU A 175 -13.42 -10.94 3.23
C GLU A 175 -12.62 -9.76 2.67
N ASP A 176 -11.84 -9.06 3.50
CA ASP A 176 -10.97 -7.98 3.05
C ASP A 176 -9.92 -8.46 2.07
N PHE A 177 -9.30 -9.61 2.36
CA PHE A 177 -8.28 -10.19 1.48
C PHE A 177 -8.83 -10.52 0.10
N LEU A 178 -10.08 -10.99 0.01
CA LEU A 178 -10.72 -11.37 -1.25
C LEU A 178 -11.38 -10.20 -1.97
N LYS A 179 -11.25 -8.94 -1.54
CA LYS A 179 -11.76 -7.80 -2.33
C LYS A 179 -11.11 -7.76 -3.72
N GLU A 180 -11.86 -7.32 -4.71
CA GLU A 180 -11.46 -7.34 -6.13
C GLU A 180 -10.22 -6.48 -6.41
N ASP A 181 -10.01 -5.43 -5.62
CA ASP A 181 -8.90 -4.48 -5.73
C ASP A 181 -7.68 -4.87 -4.88
N VAL A 182 -7.61 -6.11 -4.37
CA VAL A 182 -6.48 -6.62 -3.59
C VAL A 182 -5.58 -7.50 -4.46
N LEU A 183 -4.29 -7.20 -4.44
CA LEU A 183 -3.30 -7.86 -5.28
C LEU A 183 -1.92 -7.90 -4.64
N PHE A 184 -1.13 -8.88 -5.06
CA PHE A 184 0.31 -8.92 -4.89
C PHE A 184 0.97 -8.21 -6.07
N ALA A 185 1.23 -6.92 -5.90
CA ALA A 185 1.80 -6.06 -6.92
C ALA A 185 3.28 -6.37 -7.16
N VAL A 186 3.67 -6.32 -8.43
CA VAL A 186 5.05 -6.44 -8.94
C VAL A 186 5.47 -5.21 -9.76
N LYS A 187 4.49 -4.37 -10.15
CA LYS A 187 4.72 -3.05 -10.74
C LYS A 187 3.87 -1.98 -10.06
N HIS A 188 4.36 -0.74 -10.14
CA HIS A 188 3.68 0.48 -9.72
C HIS A 188 3.90 1.56 -10.79
N ASP A 189 2.81 2.16 -11.27
CA ASP A 189 2.78 3.21 -12.30
C ASP A 189 3.55 2.81 -13.59
N GLY A 190 3.35 1.55 -14.01
CA GLY A 190 3.95 0.97 -15.22
C GLY A 190 5.41 0.54 -15.08
N LEU A 191 6.04 0.77 -13.93
CA LEU A 191 7.43 0.41 -13.64
C LEU A 191 7.50 -0.77 -12.69
N ASN A 192 8.52 -1.62 -12.83
CA ASN A 192 8.80 -2.66 -11.84
C ASN A 192 9.01 -2.04 -10.46
N LEU A 193 8.55 -2.72 -9.41
CA LEU A 193 8.83 -2.28 -8.05
C LEU A 193 10.35 -2.23 -7.82
N THR A 194 10.79 -1.17 -7.15
CA THR A 194 12.13 -1.10 -6.57
C THR A 194 12.15 -1.89 -5.26
N ASP A 195 13.33 -2.33 -4.80
CA ASP A 195 13.51 -2.95 -3.48
C ASP A 195 12.87 -2.13 -2.35
N ALA A 196 13.03 -0.80 -2.38
CA ALA A 196 12.47 0.11 -1.37
C ALA A 196 10.92 0.09 -1.31
N HIS A 197 10.29 -0.24 -2.43
CA HIS A 197 8.84 -0.34 -2.58
C HIS A 197 8.31 -1.76 -2.38
N GLY A 198 9.19 -2.74 -2.16
CA GLY A 198 8.80 -4.10 -1.76
C GLY A 198 9.02 -5.18 -2.82
N ALA A 199 9.85 -4.95 -3.84
CA ALA A 199 10.24 -6.00 -4.80
C ALA A 199 10.81 -7.24 -4.08
N PRO A 200 10.57 -8.48 -4.56
CA PRO A 200 9.96 -8.82 -5.84
C PRO A 200 8.44 -8.69 -5.88
N ALA A 201 7.76 -8.76 -4.74
CA ALA A 201 6.31 -8.61 -4.64
C ALA A 201 5.89 -7.98 -3.31
N ARG A 202 4.86 -7.13 -3.38
CA ARG A 202 4.20 -6.57 -2.19
C ARG A 202 2.70 -6.84 -2.24
N LEU A 203 2.07 -6.98 -1.08
CA LEU A 203 0.62 -6.89 -1.00
C LEU A 203 0.20 -5.42 -1.08
N VAL A 204 -0.93 -5.16 -1.73
CA VAL A 204 -1.65 -3.88 -1.71
C VAL A 204 -3.11 -4.17 -1.33
N VAL A 205 -3.57 -3.54 -0.25
CA VAL A 205 -4.96 -3.60 0.23
C VAL A 205 -5.51 -2.18 0.31
N PRO A 206 -6.16 -1.66 -0.74
CA PRO A 206 -6.56 -0.24 -0.81
C PRO A 206 -7.48 0.20 0.33
N SER A 207 -8.44 -0.65 0.69
CA SER A 207 -9.45 -0.35 1.71
C SER A 207 -8.94 -0.29 3.16
N LEU A 208 -7.68 -0.65 3.42
CA LEU A 208 -7.06 -0.63 4.75
C LEU A 208 -5.83 0.27 4.77
N TYR A 209 -5.44 0.73 5.96
CA TYR A 209 -4.21 1.47 6.13
C TYR A 209 -2.99 0.69 5.62
N PHE A 210 -2.04 1.42 5.03
CA PHE A 210 -0.96 0.85 4.21
C PHE A 210 0.03 -0.04 4.97
N TRP A 211 -0.02 -0.11 6.31
CA TRP A 211 0.79 -1.09 7.05
C TRP A 211 0.30 -2.53 6.80
N LYS A 212 -0.97 -2.72 6.44
CA LYS A 212 -1.53 -4.02 6.02
C LYS A 212 -0.98 -4.49 4.67
N SER A 213 -0.51 -3.55 3.85
CA SER A 213 0.08 -3.79 2.52
C SER A 213 1.56 -4.20 2.65
N VAL A 214 1.79 -5.44 3.09
CA VAL A 214 3.11 -6.02 3.38
C VAL A 214 4.09 -5.90 2.20
N LYS A 215 5.30 -5.41 2.45
CA LYS A 215 6.42 -5.40 1.49
C LYS A 215 7.24 -6.68 1.58
N TRP A 216 7.95 -7.03 0.50
CA TRP A 216 8.86 -8.18 0.46
C TRP A 216 8.15 -9.48 0.88
N VAL A 217 6.94 -9.69 0.38
CA VAL A 217 6.08 -10.79 0.82
C VAL A 217 6.77 -12.12 0.49
N THR A 218 6.78 -13.04 1.44
CA THR A 218 7.29 -14.42 1.26
C THR A 218 6.22 -15.46 1.48
N GLY A 219 5.01 -15.08 1.91
CA GLY A 219 3.89 -15.99 1.88
C GLY A 219 2.67 -15.52 2.65
N ILE A 220 1.69 -16.42 2.67
CA ILE A 220 0.41 -16.27 3.33
C ILE A 220 -0.01 -17.56 4.04
N GLU A 221 -0.82 -17.39 5.09
CA GLU A 221 -1.46 -18.47 5.83
C GLU A 221 -2.94 -18.18 6.01
N PHE A 222 -3.79 -19.09 5.53
CA PHE A 222 -5.24 -19.04 5.75
C PHE A 222 -5.59 -19.72 7.07
N THR A 223 -6.38 -19.07 7.92
CA THR A 223 -6.64 -19.53 9.30
C THR A 223 -8.10 -19.30 9.71
N ASP A 224 -8.59 -20.05 10.71
CA ASP A 224 -9.93 -19.92 11.29
C ASP A 224 -10.00 -18.86 12.41
N ARG A 225 -8.84 -18.46 12.92
CA ARG A 225 -8.67 -17.52 14.02
C ARG A 225 -7.74 -16.40 13.64
N ASP A 226 -8.12 -15.19 14.03
CA ASP A 226 -7.27 -14.03 13.86
C ASP A 226 -6.01 -14.12 14.75
N ARG A 227 -4.91 -13.56 14.24
CA ARG A 227 -3.63 -13.45 14.95
C ARG A 227 -3.01 -12.09 14.62
N PRO A 228 -2.87 -11.18 15.59
CA PRO A 228 -2.29 -9.86 15.35
C PRO A 228 -0.93 -9.92 14.63
N GLY A 229 -0.78 -9.08 13.61
CA GLY A 229 0.48 -8.89 12.89
C GLY A 229 1.49 -8.04 13.66
N PHE A 230 2.50 -7.54 12.95
CA PHE A 230 3.62 -6.81 13.53
C PHE A 230 3.18 -5.53 14.23
N TRP A 231 2.44 -4.64 13.57
CA TRP A 231 2.06 -3.35 14.20
C TRP A 231 0.90 -3.49 15.17
N GLU A 232 0.04 -4.47 14.95
CA GLU A 232 -1.11 -4.77 15.80
C GLU A 232 -0.65 -5.19 17.20
N VAL A 233 0.43 -5.97 17.32
CA VAL A 233 1.03 -6.26 18.64
C VAL A 233 1.69 -5.04 19.29
N PHE A 234 2.00 -3.99 18.53
CA PHE A 234 2.52 -2.71 19.04
C PHE A 234 1.43 -1.65 19.27
N GLY A 235 0.15 -2.06 19.23
CA GLY A 235 -0.99 -1.23 19.57
C GLY A 235 -1.55 -0.41 18.42
N TYR A 236 -1.33 -0.85 17.17
CA TYR A 236 -2.14 -0.38 16.05
C TYR A 236 -3.47 -1.14 16.04
N ASN A 237 -4.49 -0.53 15.44
CA ASN A 237 -5.80 -1.14 15.35
C ASN A 237 -5.74 -2.48 14.61
N ASN A 238 -6.53 -3.45 15.05
CA ASN A 238 -6.49 -4.79 14.48
C ASN A 238 -7.06 -4.87 13.04
N HIS A 239 -8.05 -4.03 12.68
CA HIS A 239 -8.63 -4.01 11.33
C HIS A 239 -7.96 -2.96 10.44
N GLY A 240 -7.98 -1.69 10.84
CA GLY A 240 -7.20 -0.62 10.20
C GLY A 240 -7.89 0.10 9.05
N ASP A 241 -9.21 0.35 9.15
CA ASP A 241 -9.98 1.15 8.21
C ASP A 241 -9.63 2.65 8.29
N PRO A 242 -9.14 3.27 7.20
CA PRO A 242 -8.74 4.67 7.22
C PRO A 242 -9.89 5.66 7.33
N TRP A 243 -11.10 5.28 6.88
CA TRP A 243 -12.28 6.13 6.90
C TRP A 243 -12.94 6.18 8.28
N LYS A 244 -12.71 5.14 9.10
CA LYS A 244 -13.14 5.07 10.51
C LYS A 244 -12.08 5.55 11.50
N GLU A 245 -10.94 6.04 11.00
CA GLU A 245 -9.78 6.44 11.80
C GLU A 245 -9.29 5.33 12.75
N GLU A 246 -9.37 4.07 12.32
CA GLU A 246 -8.90 2.90 13.07
C GLU A 246 -7.36 2.84 13.07
N ARG A 247 -6.71 3.78 13.75
CA ARG A 247 -5.24 3.88 13.82
C ARG A 247 -4.65 3.03 14.94
N TYR A 248 -5.33 2.96 16.08
CA TYR A 248 -4.88 2.31 17.32
C TYR A 248 -5.97 1.43 17.93
#